data_AF-E4XPI4-F1
#
_entry.id   AF-E4XPI4-F1
#
_cell.length_a   1.000
_cell.length_b   1.000
_cell.length_c   1.000
_cell.angle_alpha   90.00
_cell.angle_beta   90.00
_cell.angle_gamma   90.00
#
_symmetry.space_group_name_H-M   'P 1'
#
loop_
_entity.id
_entity.type
_entity.pdbx_description
1 polymer ?
#
loop_
_entity_poly.entity_id
_entity_poly.type
_entity_poly.pdbx_seq_one_letter_code
_entity_poly.pdbx_strand_id
1 'polypeptide(L)'
;MTILACENSCPCGADCPTGCVDCPEHPLCADECEDAQLNNNDYKICVNEAIYELSDVFILVIPIYVDESYLQSGDGSSQISATINAPENNYATYAAHALVNGKLHIFGGVSDRTKIARLDDCSLNELTVRLNEERYYGHAALSIENGKKVLICFGYTGDIRKTCEIFDGSTTVSTFAADWTHTFGGLGLYKNQPTSVGCLDYEHQKAETLSATGWISLPDHPTRISSHSLVGLENQSLLLIGGEDWGNGGADQSGIWQLKDENWNQIGELLQADYYGSAIYIGRSIYYFGYYSKAIQRLDFTEETEELQTVSQIGNQPADYYYPVLFQTVSNYCV
;
A
#
# COMPACT_ATOMS: atom_id res chain seq x y z
N MET A 1 9.78 -1.23 -25.42
CA MET A 1 8.85 -1.64 -26.50
C MET A 1 7.48 -1.13 -26.09
N THR A 2 6.65 -0.56 -26.96
CA THR A 2 5.32 -0.03 -26.55
C THR A 2 4.32 -1.18 -26.33
N ILE A 3 3.39 -1.07 -25.38
CA ILE A 3 2.29 -2.02 -25.09
C ILE A 3 1.61 -2.55 -26.38
N LEU A 4 1.43 -1.67 -27.37
CA LEU A 4 0.87 -1.97 -28.69
C LEU A 4 1.66 -3.03 -29.50
N ALA A 5 2.93 -3.29 -29.18
CA ALA A 5 3.75 -4.30 -29.87
C ALA A 5 3.55 -5.71 -29.27
N CYS A 6 3.23 -5.83 -27.98
CA CYS A 6 2.89 -7.14 -27.38
C CYS A 6 1.50 -7.60 -27.81
N GLU A 7 0.52 -6.69 -27.94
CA GLU A 7 -0.83 -7.02 -28.46
C GLU A 7 -0.79 -7.59 -29.88
N ASN A 8 0.11 -7.08 -30.74
CA ASN A 8 0.27 -7.58 -32.10
C ASN A 8 1.07 -8.90 -32.19
N SER A 9 1.77 -9.29 -31.12
CA SER A 9 2.54 -10.53 -31.05
C SER A 9 1.73 -11.69 -30.45
N CYS A 10 0.52 -11.42 -29.94
CA CYS A 10 -0.35 -12.40 -29.32
C CYS A 10 -1.82 -12.17 -29.74
N PRO A 11 -2.34 -12.95 -30.69
CA PRO A 11 -3.60 -12.61 -31.35
C PRO A 11 -4.88 -12.82 -30.55
N CYS A 12 -4.81 -13.49 -29.39
CA CYS A 12 -6.00 -14.02 -28.70
C CYS A 12 -6.49 -13.16 -27.53
N GLY A 13 -5.89 -12.00 -27.27
CA GLY A 13 -6.29 -11.08 -26.19
C GLY A 13 -5.32 -11.01 -25.00
N ALA A 14 -5.57 -10.03 -24.12
CA ALA A 14 -4.61 -9.28 -23.32
C ALA A 14 -3.75 -10.04 -22.28
N ASP A 15 -4.10 -11.28 -21.93
CA ASP A 15 -3.34 -12.08 -20.96
C ASP A 15 -3.16 -13.50 -21.47
N CYS A 16 -1.93 -13.85 -21.83
CA CYS A 16 -1.64 -15.11 -22.49
C CYS A 16 -0.67 -16.02 -21.70
N PRO A 17 -1.11 -16.61 -20.58
CA PRO A 17 -0.31 -17.58 -19.83
C PRO A 17 -0.18 -18.93 -20.56
N THR A 18 -1.04 -19.23 -21.55
CA THR A 18 -1.09 -20.54 -22.25
C THR A 18 -0.83 -20.49 -23.76
N GLY A 19 -0.65 -19.30 -24.38
CA GLY A 19 -0.38 -19.17 -25.81
C GLY A 19 -1.59 -19.50 -26.72
N CYS A 20 -1.34 -19.94 -27.96
CA CYS A 20 -2.39 -20.30 -28.95
C CYS A 20 -3.17 -21.59 -28.63
N VAL A 21 -2.97 -22.20 -27.45
CA VAL A 21 -3.55 -23.51 -27.08
C VAL A 21 -5.09 -23.47 -27.09
N ASP A 22 -5.67 -22.36 -26.66
CA ASP A 22 -7.13 -22.21 -26.48
C ASP A 22 -7.82 -21.47 -27.65
N CYS A 23 -7.07 -21.05 -28.67
CA CYS A 23 -7.56 -20.24 -29.81
C CYS A 23 -7.01 -20.70 -31.19
N PRO A 24 -7.05 -22.00 -31.54
CA PRO A 24 -6.38 -22.53 -32.73
C PRO A 24 -6.97 -22.05 -34.07
N GLU A 25 -8.21 -21.56 -34.09
CA GLU A 25 -8.85 -21.06 -35.32
C GLU A 25 -8.65 -19.56 -35.57
N HIS A 26 -7.93 -18.85 -34.68
CA HIS A 26 -7.67 -17.43 -34.88
C HIS A 26 -6.71 -17.21 -36.07
N PRO A 27 -7.00 -16.30 -37.03
CA PRO A 27 -6.23 -16.17 -38.27
C PRO A 27 -4.72 -15.94 -38.09
N LEU A 28 -4.32 -15.35 -36.96
CA LEU A 28 -2.91 -15.10 -36.63
C LEU A 28 -2.24 -16.28 -35.88
N CYS A 29 -3.00 -17.20 -35.27
CA CYS A 29 -2.48 -18.45 -34.69
C CYS A 29 -2.31 -19.56 -35.74
N ALA A 30 -2.96 -19.43 -36.89
CA ALA A 30 -2.85 -20.40 -37.99
C ALA A 30 -1.52 -20.29 -38.77
N ASP A 31 -0.93 -19.10 -38.86
CA ASP A 31 0.23 -18.85 -39.74
C ASP A 31 1.46 -18.22 -39.06
N GLU A 32 1.33 -17.49 -37.93
CA GLU A 32 2.44 -16.71 -37.33
C GLU A 32 2.87 -17.12 -35.90
N CYS A 33 2.07 -17.91 -35.17
CA CYS A 33 2.31 -18.21 -33.76
C CYS A 33 2.42 -19.71 -33.40
N GLU A 34 2.45 -20.62 -34.38
CA GLU A 34 2.76 -22.03 -34.12
C GLU A 34 4.18 -22.13 -33.52
N ASP A 35 4.30 -22.68 -32.31
CA ASP A 35 5.55 -22.70 -31.54
C ASP A 35 6.17 -21.30 -31.27
N ALA A 36 5.37 -20.24 -31.11
CA ALA A 36 5.87 -18.88 -30.80
C ALA A 36 6.83 -18.84 -29.60
N GLN A 37 6.56 -19.66 -28.58
CA GLN A 37 7.42 -19.91 -27.42
C GLN A 37 8.86 -20.38 -27.77
N LEU A 38 9.07 -20.97 -28.94
CA LEU A 38 10.37 -21.41 -29.44
C LEU A 38 10.93 -20.49 -30.52
N ASN A 39 10.08 -19.88 -31.35
CA ASN A 39 10.48 -19.32 -32.64
C ASN A 39 10.30 -17.80 -32.74
N ASN A 40 9.55 -17.18 -31.82
CA ASN A 40 9.23 -15.76 -31.84
C ASN A 40 9.94 -15.03 -30.67
N ASN A 41 10.92 -14.19 -30.99
CA ASN A 41 11.69 -13.46 -29.99
C ASN A 41 10.89 -12.37 -29.28
N ASP A 42 9.94 -11.72 -29.95
CA ASP A 42 9.12 -10.67 -29.36
C ASP A 42 8.12 -11.29 -28.36
N TYR A 43 7.54 -12.45 -28.69
CA TYR A 43 6.73 -13.25 -27.75
C TYR A 43 7.54 -13.68 -26.51
N LYS A 44 8.77 -14.16 -26.69
CA LYS A 44 9.66 -14.52 -25.57
C LYS A 44 10.00 -13.31 -24.71
N ILE A 45 10.15 -12.12 -25.29
CA ILE A 45 10.40 -10.89 -24.54
C ILE A 45 9.15 -10.50 -23.74
N CYS A 46 7.95 -10.53 -24.33
CA CYS A 46 6.71 -10.22 -23.62
C CYS A 46 6.43 -11.21 -22.48
N VAL A 47 6.60 -12.52 -22.71
CA VAL A 47 6.43 -13.55 -21.66
C VAL A 47 7.49 -13.39 -20.57
N ASN A 48 8.74 -13.09 -20.91
CA ASN A 48 9.77 -12.81 -19.91
C ASN A 48 9.46 -11.53 -19.14
N GLU A 49 8.98 -10.45 -19.76
CA GLU A 49 8.56 -9.23 -19.05
C GLU A 49 7.41 -9.53 -18.07
N ALA A 50 6.38 -10.29 -18.49
CA ALA A 50 5.27 -10.68 -17.62
C ALA A 50 5.67 -11.64 -16.48
N ILE A 51 6.60 -12.59 -16.75
CA ILE A 51 7.14 -13.48 -15.71
C ILE A 51 8.07 -12.71 -14.76
N TYR A 52 8.87 -11.77 -15.26
CA TYR A 52 9.74 -10.90 -14.44
C TYR A 52 8.92 -10.00 -13.50
N GLU A 53 7.75 -9.49 -13.93
CA GLU A 53 6.91 -8.66 -13.06
C GLU A 53 6.29 -9.43 -11.87
N LEU A 54 6.06 -10.73 -12.00
CA LEU A 54 5.52 -11.59 -10.93
C LEU A 54 6.58 -12.34 -10.12
N SER A 55 7.76 -12.65 -10.70
CA SER A 55 8.83 -13.39 -10.01
C SER A 55 9.76 -12.52 -9.16
N ASP A 56 9.77 -11.20 -9.36
CA ASP A 56 10.76 -10.30 -8.76
C ASP A 56 10.18 -9.30 -7.74
N VAL A 57 8.94 -9.48 -7.29
CA VAL A 57 8.39 -8.65 -6.20
C VAL A 57 9.06 -9.03 -4.89
N PHE A 58 9.88 -8.13 -4.35
CA PHE A 58 10.39 -8.21 -2.99
C PHE A 58 9.96 -6.99 -2.20
N ILE A 59 9.48 -7.23 -0.99
CA ILE A 59 8.99 -6.20 -0.08
C ILE A 59 9.90 -6.20 1.13
N LEU A 60 10.64 -5.11 1.32
CA LEU A 60 11.32 -4.84 2.57
C LEU A 60 10.29 -4.50 3.62
N VAL A 61 10.34 -5.22 4.72
CA VAL A 61 9.53 -5.03 5.91
C VAL A 61 10.44 -4.51 7.02
N ILE A 62 10.18 -3.30 7.50
CA ILE A 62 10.84 -2.74 8.69
C ILE A 62 9.79 -2.69 9.81
N PRO A 63 9.80 -3.65 10.75
CA PRO A 63 8.84 -3.67 11.84
C PRO A 63 9.24 -2.68 12.94
N ILE A 64 8.63 -2.83 14.12
CA ILE A 64 8.84 -1.98 15.30
C ILE A 64 10.33 -1.91 15.69
N TYR A 65 11.03 -3.05 15.56
CA TYR A 65 12.46 -3.22 15.81
C TYR A 65 13.21 -3.44 14.49
N VAL A 66 14.19 -2.60 14.18
CA VAL A 66 14.88 -2.64 12.88
C VAL A 66 15.80 -3.86 12.71
N ASP A 67 16.22 -4.50 13.79
CA ASP A 67 16.99 -5.75 13.74
C ASP A 67 16.13 -6.99 13.40
N GLU A 68 14.80 -6.84 13.42
CA GLU A 68 13.83 -7.85 13.00
C GLU A 68 13.36 -7.64 11.54
N SER A 69 14.03 -6.76 10.79
CA SER A 69 13.74 -6.50 9.38
C SER A 69 13.95 -7.73 8.49
N TYR A 70 13.12 -7.84 7.45
CA TYR A 70 13.18 -8.93 6.49
C TYR A 70 12.68 -8.51 5.10
N LEU A 71 13.10 -9.24 4.07
CA LEU A 71 12.52 -9.23 2.74
C LEU A 71 11.49 -10.34 2.63
N GLN A 72 10.33 -10.02 2.06
CA GLN A 72 9.26 -10.95 1.71
C GLN A 72 9.12 -11.01 0.19
N SER A 73 9.19 -12.20 -0.42
CA SER A 73 8.81 -12.33 -1.84
C SER A 73 7.29 -12.29 -2.01
N GLY A 74 6.83 -11.69 -3.12
CA GLY A 74 5.42 -11.50 -3.42
C GLY A 74 4.66 -12.79 -3.76
N ASP A 75 5.37 -13.89 -4.01
CA ASP A 75 4.77 -15.23 -4.17
C ASP A 75 4.75 -16.02 -2.85
N GLY A 76 5.37 -15.51 -1.78
CA GLY A 76 5.48 -16.21 -0.50
C GLY A 76 6.61 -17.25 -0.42
N SER A 77 7.35 -17.50 -1.50
CA SER A 77 8.36 -18.57 -1.55
C SER A 77 9.61 -18.31 -0.71
N SER A 78 9.88 -17.04 -0.37
CA SER A 78 11.07 -16.65 0.38
C SER A 78 10.79 -15.55 1.40
N GLN A 79 11.46 -15.69 2.54
CA GLN A 79 11.54 -14.68 3.57
C GLN A 79 12.98 -14.67 4.10
N ILE A 80 13.66 -13.53 3.98
CA ILE A 80 15.11 -13.41 4.20
C ILE A 80 15.36 -12.26 5.16
N SER A 81 16.17 -12.46 6.20
CA SER A 81 16.56 -11.37 7.11
C SER A 81 17.23 -10.22 6.36
N ALA A 82 16.91 -8.99 6.74
CA ALA A 82 17.52 -7.77 6.22
C ALA A 82 18.14 -6.99 7.38
N THR A 83 19.34 -6.44 7.16
CA THR A 83 20.06 -5.64 8.14
C THR A 83 19.81 -4.16 7.89
N ILE A 84 19.01 -3.54 8.77
CA ILE A 84 18.74 -2.10 8.74
C ILE A 84 19.46 -1.42 9.91
N ASN A 85 20.28 -0.42 9.61
CA ASN A 85 20.93 0.40 10.63
C ASN A 85 20.03 1.58 11.00
N ALA A 86 19.94 1.87 12.29
CA ALA A 86 19.24 3.05 12.80
C ALA A 86 19.92 3.53 14.10
N PRO A 87 19.65 4.77 14.57
CA PRO A 87 20.18 5.28 15.83
C PRO A 87 19.82 4.43 17.05
N GLU A 88 18.64 3.78 17.04
CA GLU A 88 18.17 2.85 18.07
C GLU A 88 17.32 1.75 17.45
N ASN A 89 17.12 0.64 18.17
CA ASN A 89 16.44 -0.53 17.57
C ASN A 89 14.96 -0.25 17.29
N ASN A 90 14.29 0.48 18.18
CA ASN A 90 12.87 0.83 18.12
C ASN A 90 12.58 2.08 17.24
N TYR A 91 13.48 2.45 16.32
CA TYR A 91 13.41 3.72 15.59
C TYR A 91 12.17 3.87 14.69
N ALA A 92 11.61 2.75 14.22
CA ALA A 92 10.40 2.70 13.39
C ALA A 92 9.09 2.58 14.20
N THR A 93 9.15 2.49 15.52
CA THR A 93 7.96 2.34 16.38
C THR A 93 6.97 3.48 16.18
N TYR A 94 5.76 3.14 15.71
CA TYR A 94 4.67 4.06 15.34
C TYR A 94 5.04 5.14 14.30
N ALA A 95 6.13 4.97 13.55
CA ALA A 95 6.46 5.90 12.48
C ALA A 95 5.55 5.64 11.25
N ALA A 96 5.02 6.71 10.66
CA ALA A 96 4.36 6.61 9.36
C ALA A 96 5.42 6.61 8.26
N HIS A 97 5.14 6.00 7.11
CA HIS A 97 6.08 5.91 6.00
C HIS A 97 5.45 6.28 4.67
N ALA A 98 6.25 6.88 3.79
CA ALA A 98 5.87 7.19 2.42
C ALA A 98 7.12 7.43 1.56
N LEU A 99 6.92 7.60 0.25
CA LEU A 99 8.00 7.85 -0.70
C LEU A 99 8.06 9.32 -1.09
N VAL A 100 9.28 9.86 -1.11
CA VAL A 100 9.59 11.17 -1.71
C VAL A 100 10.66 10.97 -2.77
N ASN A 101 10.34 11.28 -4.02
CA ASN A 101 11.18 11.06 -5.20
C ASN A 101 11.76 9.63 -5.27
N GLY A 102 10.90 8.64 -5.01
CA GLY A 102 11.26 7.22 -5.01
C GLY A 102 12.07 6.76 -3.80
N LYS A 103 12.36 7.64 -2.83
CA LYS A 103 13.09 7.29 -1.61
C LYS A 103 12.16 7.11 -0.42
N LEU A 104 12.36 6.02 0.31
CA LEU A 104 11.61 5.71 1.52
C LEU A 104 11.97 6.68 2.66
N HIS A 105 10.94 7.29 3.23
CA HIS A 105 11.05 8.12 4.42
C HIS A 105 10.12 7.61 5.52
N ILE A 106 10.53 7.80 6.76
CA ILE A 106 9.70 7.61 7.94
C ILE A 106 9.52 8.94 8.69
N PHE A 107 8.36 9.13 9.29
CA PHE A 107 7.89 10.38 9.85
C PHE A 107 7.36 10.18 11.28
N GLY A 108 7.82 10.98 12.23
CA GLY A 108 7.37 10.93 13.62
C GLY A 108 7.67 9.59 14.30
N GLY A 109 6.84 9.19 15.26
CA GLY A 109 6.95 7.96 16.04
C GLY A 109 7.45 8.18 17.47
N VAL A 110 7.73 7.07 18.17
CA VAL A 110 8.08 7.09 19.61
C VAL A 110 9.45 7.69 19.89
N SER A 111 10.44 7.33 19.07
CA SER A 111 11.83 7.76 19.27
C SER A 111 11.98 9.28 19.21
N ASP A 112 11.21 9.90 18.32
CA ASP A 112 11.15 11.33 18.14
C ASP A 112 9.89 11.68 17.35
N ARG A 113 9.04 12.52 17.96
CA ARG A 113 7.69 12.85 17.45
C ARG A 113 7.72 13.76 16.23
N THR A 114 8.86 14.37 15.93
CA THR A 114 9.00 15.33 14.83
C THR A 114 10.06 14.92 13.81
N LYS A 115 10.65 13.72 13.96
CA LYS A 115 11.70 13.27 13.06
C LYS A 115 11.20 13.06 11.65
N ILE A 116 12.11 13.28 10.71
CA ILE A 116 12.03 12.82 9.35
C ILE A 116 13.33 12.07 9.09
N ALA A 117 13.24 10.78 8.79
CA ALA A 117 14.41 9.98 8.45
C ALA A 117 14.22 9.34 7.08
N ARG A 118 15.32 9.17 6.35
CA ARG A 118 15.35 8.59 5.01
C ARG A 118 16.17 7.31 5.02
N LEU A 119 15.68 6.27 4.37
CA LEU A 119 16.47 5.06 4.15
C LEU A 119 17.45 5.31 3.00
N ASP A 120 18.75 5.35 3.31
CA ASP A 120 19.82 5.31 2.30
C ASP A 120 20.83 4.23 2.71
N ASP A 121 21.30 3.44 1.76
CA ASP A 121 22.34 2.43 1.97
C ASP A 121 22.08 1.57 3.22
N CYS A 122 20.86 1.04 3.34
CA CYS A 122 20.41 0.20 4.45
C CYS A 122 20.48 0.88 5.83
N SER A 123 20.45 2.21 5.87
CA SER A 123 20.51 3.00 7.09
C SER A 123 19.41 4.07 7.11
N LEU A 124 18.66 4.14 8.22
CA LEU A 124 17.69 5.19 8.47
C LEU A 124 18.43 6.43 8.97
N ASN A 125 18.68 7.37 8.05
CA ASN A 125 19.40 8.60 8.30
C ASN A 125 18.43 9.73 8.61
N GLU A 126 18.56 10.30 9.80
CA GLU A 126 17.77 11.46 10.20
C GLU A 126 18.14 12.71 9.38
N LEU A 127 17.14 13.43 8.91
CA LEU A 127 17.30 14.70 8.21
C LEU A 127 17.26 15.87 9.19
N THR A 128 17.88 16.99 8.82
CA THR A 128 17.85 18.22 9.64
C THR A 128 16.48 18.91 9.66
N VAL A 129 15.65 18.64 8.65
CA VAL A 129 14.26 19.14 8.55
C VAL A 129 13.35 18.31 9.44
N ARG A 130 12.35 18.97 10.04
CA ARG A 130 11.48 18.42 11.06
C ARG A 130 10.02 18.62 10.70
N LEU A 131 9.15 17.80 11.29
CA LEU A 131 7.71 18.01 11.26
C LEU A 131 7.33 19.24 12.10
N ASN A 132 6.27 19.92 11.71
CA ASN A 132 5.73 21.08 12.43
C ASN A 132 4.94 20.65 13.67
N GLU A 133 4.28 19.49 13.62
CA GLU A 133 3.47 18.94 14.71
C GLU A 133 4.08 17.66 15.28
N GLU A 134 3.79 17.38 16.56
CA GLU A 134 4.22 16.13 17.20
C GLU A 134 3.36 14.94 16.73
N ARG A 135 3.96 14.08 15.90
CA ARG A 135 3.35 12.85 15.37
C ARG A 135 3.84 11.64 16.17
N TYR A 136 3.34 11.47 17.39
CA TYR A 136 3.76 10.38 18.30
C TYR A 136 3.29 8.99 17.84
N TYR A 137 1.99 8.86 17.53
CA TYR A 137 1.36 7.70 16.89
C TYR A 137 -0.03 8.08 16.36
N GLY A 138 -0.64 7.17 15.59
CA GLY A 138 -1.99 7.34 15.03
C GLY A 138 -2.06 8.29 13.84
N HIS A 139 -0.92 8.81 13.40
CA HIS A 139 -0.76 9.60 12.19
C HIS A 139 -0.55 8.70 10.97
N ALA A 140 -0.73 9.28 9.78
CA ALA A 140 -0.54 8.61 8.51
C ALA A 140 0.31 9.49 7.57
N ALA A 141 0.96 8.84 6.60
CA ALA A 141 1.75 9.49 5.56
C ALA A 141 1.35 8.92 4.20
N LEU A 142 1.25 9.78 3.18
CA LEU A 142 0.86 9.39 1.83
C LEU A 142 1.69 10.14 0.80
N SER A 143 2.28 9.41 -0.14
CA SER A 143 2.93 9.97 -1.32
C SER A 143 1.89 10.69 -2.21
N ILE A 144 2.11 11.96 -2.51
CA ILE A 144 1.24 12.79 -3.34
C ILE A 144 2.03 13.42 -4.50
N GLU A 145 1.32 14.02 -5.45
CA GLU A 145 1.91 14.67 -6.63
C GLU A 145 2.90 13.74 -7.37
N ASN A 146 2.49 12.50 -7.62
CA ASN A 146 3.31 11.44 -8.24
C ASN A 146 4.61 11.18 -7.47
N GLY A 147 4.51 11.15 -6.14
CA GLY A 147 5.64 10.86 -5.23
C GLY A 147 6.63 12.00 -5.07
N LYS A 148 6.35 13.21 -5.57
CA LYS A 148 7.23 14.37 -5.37
C LYS A 148 7.16 14.93 -3.95
N LYS A 149 6.03 14.72 -3.28
CA LYS A 149 5.79 15.20 -1.92
C LYS A 149 5.08 14.14 -1.11
N VAL A 150 5.05 14.32 0.20
CA VAL A 150 4.28 13.49 1.13
C VAL A 150 3.33 14.38 1.91
N LEU A 151 2.07 13.95 2.03
CA LEU A 151 1.12 14.47 2.99
C LEU A 151 1.24 13.67 4.29
N ILE A 152 1.43 14.34 5.41
CA ILE A 152 1.47 13.75 6.75
C ILE A 152 0.33 14.35 7.56
N CYS A 153 -0.55 13.52 8.11
CA CYS A 153 -1.75 13.96 8.79
C CYS A 153 -1.99 13.22 10.10
N PHE A 154 -2.81 13.85 10.95
CA PHE A 154 -3.38 13.29 12.17
C PHE A 154 -2.36 13.01 13.27
N GLY A 155 -2.83 12.62 14.44
CA GLY A 155 -1.99 12.43 15.60
C GLY A 155 -2.83 12.01 16.79
N TYR A 156 -2.25 11.96 17.98
CA TYR A 156 -2.90 11.25 19.08
C TYR A 156 -3.92 12.09 19.88
N THR A 157 -3.70 13.39 20.09
CA THR A 157 -4.50 14.19 21.06
C THR A 157 -4.87 15.58 20.57
N GLY A 158 -6.03 16.11 20.98
CA GLY A 158 -6.39 17.51 20.72
C GLY A 158 -6.49 17.82 19.23
N ASP A 159 -6.06 19.03 18.83
CA ASP A 159 -6.21 19.51 17.45
C ASP A 159 -5.30 18.78 16.44
N ILE A 160 -4.17 18.19 16.87
CA ILE A 160 -3.27 17.48 15.97
C ILE A 160 -3.92 16.27 15.29
N ARG A 161 -5.03 15.76 15.83
CA ARG A 161 -5.89 14.72 15.23
C ARG A 161 -6.49 15.09 13.88
N LYS A 162 -6.46 16.38 13.51
CA LYS A 162 -7.01 16.93 12.27
C LYS A 162 -5.95 17.59 11.38
N THR A 163 -4.85 18.05 11.97
CA THR A 163 -3.84 18.82 11.24
C THR A 163 -3.08 17.96 10.25
N CYS A 164 -2.64 18.60 9.16
CA CYS A 164 -1.81 18.01 8.14
C CYS A 164 -0.65 18.94 7.76
N GLU A 165 0.41 18.35 7.24
CA GLU A 165 1.59 19.02 6.72
C GLU A 165 2.11 18.30 5.48
N ILE A 166 2.82 19.04 4.63
CA ILE A 166 3.38 18.55 3.37
C ILE A 166 4.90 18.65 3.46
N PHE A 167 5.57 17.53 3.19
CA PHE A 167 7.01 17.45 3.05
C PHE A 167 7.40 17.27 1.58
N ASP A 168 8.27 18.13 1.04
CA ASP A 168 8.70 18.11 -0.36
C ASP A 168 10.08 17.48 -0.60
N GLY A 169 10.68 16.89 0.43
CA GLY A 169 12.06 16.39 0.41
C GLY A 169 13.08 17.36 1.03
N SER A 170 12.68 18.62 1.28
CA SER A 170 13.57 19.65 1.82
C SER A 170 12.93 20.52 2.91
N THR A 171 11.63 20.78 2.79
CA THR A 171 10.87 21.65 3.70
C THR A 171 9.55 21.01 4.08
N THR A 172 9.05 21.41 5.26
CA THR A 172 7.75 20.98 5.77
C THR A 172 6.84 22.19 5.95
N VAL A 173 5.65 22.14 5.37
CA VAL A 173 4.67 23.24 5.43
C VAL A 173 3.31 22.72 5.88
N SER A 174 2.64 23.44 6.78
CA SER A 174 1.26 23.08 7.17
C SER A 174 0.29 23.25 5.99
N THR A 175 -0.76 22.43 5.97
CA THR A 175 -1.86 22.51 5.00
C THR A 175 -3.22 22.46 5.71
N PHE A 176 -4.31 22.35 4.96
CA PHE A 176 -5.66 22.28 5.50
C PHE A 176 -5.82 21.15 6.52
N ALA A 177 -6.45 21.48 7.65
CA ALA A 177 -6.88 20.50 8.63
C ALA A 177 -8.20 19.84 8.18
N ALA A 178 -8.36 18.56 8.49
CA ALA A 178 -9.62 17.84 8.28
C ALA A 178 -10.75 18.42 9.14
N ASP A 179 -12.00 18.26 8.70
CA ASP A 179 -13.15 18.69 9.51
C ASP A 179 -13.41 17.71 10.66
N TRP A 180 -13.08 16.43 10.46
CA TRP A 180 -13.15 15.36 11.44
C TRP A 180 -11.78 14.85 11.86
N THR A 181 -11.74 14.27 13.05
CA THR A 181 -10.54 13.61 13.57
C THR A 181 -10.33 12.28 12.86
N HIS A 182 -9.08 11.89 12.62
CA HIS A 182 -8.76 10.62 11.95
C HIS A 182 -7.58 9.89 12.58
N THR A 183 -7.51 9.86 13.92
CA THR A 183 -6.51 9.03 14.63
C THR A 183 -6.67 7.57 14.21
N PHE A 184 -5.63 6.96 13.62
CA PHE A 184 -5.69 5.63 13.00
C PHE A 184 -6.76 5.47 11.89
N GLY A 185 -7.08 6.55 11.17
CA GLY A 185 -7.95 6.52 9.99
C GLY A 185 -7.24 6.28 8.66
N GLY A 186 -5.90 6.21 8.68
CA GLY A 186 -5.08 5.99 7.50
C GLY A 186 -5.12 7.16 6.49
N LEU A 187 -4.36 7.00 5.39
CA LEU A 187 -4.47 7.86 4.21
C LEU A 187 -4.37 6.98 2.96
N GLY A 188 -5.23 7.22 1.99
CA GLY A 188 -5.16 6.60 0.66
C GLY A 188 -5.59 7.57 -0.44
N LEU A 189 -5.57 7.13 -1.69
CA LEU A 189 -6.00 7.94 -2.83
C LEU A 189 -7.40 7.49 -3.29
N TYR A 190 -8.35 8.42 -3.34
CA TYR A 190 -9.64 8.26 -4.01
C TYR A 190 -9.75 9.34 -5.08
N LYS A 191 -10.02 8.97 -6.33
CA LYS A 191 -10.00 9.91 -7.47
C LYS A 191 -8.73 10.76 -7.50
N ASN A 192 -7.58 10.14 -7.21
CA ASN A 192 -6.25 10.76 -7.12
C ASN A 192 -6.13 11.87 -6.06
N GLN A 193 -7.03 11.91 -5.07
CA GLN A 193 -6.99 12.87 -3.97
C GLN A 193 -6.78 12.15 -2.63
N PRO A 194 -5.94 12.70 -1.73
CA PRO A 194 -5.75 12.15 -0.39
C PRO A 194 -7.07 12.03 0.34
N THR A 195 -7.32 10.87 0.94
CA THR A 195 -8.60 10.51 1.53
C THR A 195 -8.37 9.73 2.81
N SER A 196 -9.20 10.00 3.81
CA SER A 196 -9.14 9.36 5.14
C SER A 196 -10.53 8.89 5.55
N VAL A 197 -10.60 7.83 6.37
CA VAL A 197 -11.85 7.22 6.82
C VAL A 197 -11.75 6.89 8.29
N GLY A 198 -12.80 7.16 9.05
CA GLY A 198 -12.94 6.68 10.41
C GLY A 198 -11.96 7.28 11.43
N CYS A 199 -12.05 6.83 12.68
CA CYS A 199 -11.22 7.33 13.78
C CYS A 199 -11.33 6.42 15.00
N LEU A 200 -10.20 6.12 15.64
CA LEU A 200 -10.14 5.35 16.89
C LEU A 200 -10.75 6.14 18.06
N ASP A 201 -10.39 7.42 18.22
CA ASP A 201 -10.72 8.18 19.43
C ASP A 201 -12.21 8.55 19.57
N TYR A 202 -12.89 8.72 18.44
CA TYR A 202 -14.30 9.15 18.38
C TYR A 202 -15.21 8.13 17.69
N GLU A 203 -14.64 7.00 17.25
CA GLU A 203 -15.38 5.81 16.82
C GLU A 203 -16.48 6.15 15.80
N HIS A 204 -16.12 6.85 14.72
CA HIS A 204 -17.08 7.35 13.73
C HIS A 204 -16.85 6.81 12.32
N GLN A 205 -17.82 7.04 11.45
CA GLN A 205 -17.87 6.54 10.07
C GLN A 205 -17.33 7.55 9.03
N LYS A 206 -16.90 8.73 9.46
CA LYS A 206 -16.64 9.87 8.58
C LYS A 206 -15.55 9.57 7.57
N ALA A 207 -15.80 9.90 6.31
CA ALA A 207 -14.82 9.87 5.24
C ALA A 207 -14.67 11.27 4.66
N GLU A 208 -13.45 11.69 4.38
CA GLU A 208 -13.14 13.00 3.81
C GLU A 208 -12.02 12.89 2.79
N THR A 209 -12.05 13.75 1.78
CA THR A 209 -10.97 13.88 0.79
C THR A 209 -10.43 15.31 0.75
N LEU A 210 -9.12 15.43 0.56
CA LEU A 210 -8.44 16.71 0.49
C LEU A 210 -8.50 17.27 -0.93
N SER A 211 -9.18 18.41 -1.09
CA SER A 211 -9.25 19.19 -2.31
C SER A 211 -8.30 20.40 -2.29
N ALA A 212 -8.25 21.16 -3.39
CA ALA A 212 -7.48 22.40 -3.48
C ALA A 212 -7.91 23.50 -2.48
N THR A 213 -9.12 23.43 -1.94
CA THR A 213 -9.67 24.45 -1.04
C THR A 213 -9.87 23.95 0.39
N GLY A 214 -9.49 22.71 0.70
CA GLY A 214 -9.70 22.09 2.00
C GLY A 214 -10.27 20.68 1.90
N TRP A 215 -10.51 20.08 3.06
CA TRP A 215 -11.16 18.79 3.16
C TRP A 215 -12.65 18.92 2.82
N ILE A 216 -13.17 17.92 2.11
CA ILE A 216 -14.57 17.82 1.74
C ILE A 216 -15.11 16.46 2.17
N SER A 217 -16.35 16.45 2.65
CA SER A 217 -17.02 15.21 3.07
C SER A 217 -17.24 14.28 1.89
N LEU A 218 -16.96 13.00 2.12
CA LEU A 218 -17.41 11.88 1.31
C LEU A 218 -18.58 11.18 2.03
N PRO A 219 -19.25 10.22 1.38
CA PRO A 219 -20.21 9.34 2.03
C PRO A 219 -19.58 8.60 3.22
N ASP A 220 -20.31 8.57 4.33
CA ASP A 220 -19.91 7.83 5.54
C ASP A 220 -19.69 6.34 5.22
N HIS A 221 -18.65 5.75 5.80
CA HIS A 221 -18.42 4.30 5.77
C HIS A 221 -19.58 3.57 6.49
N PRO A 222 -20.01 2.37 6.06
CA PRO A 222 -21.11 1.65 6.72
C PRO A 222 -20.84 1.21 8.16
N THR A 223 -19.57 1.14 8.57
CA THR A 223 -19.13 0.77 9.92
C THR A 223 -18.29 1.86 10.55
N ARG A 224 -18.38 2.00 11.88
CA ARG A 224 -17.54 2.92 12.65
C ARG A 224 -16.15 2.31 12.75
N ILE A 225 -15.27 2.69 11.84
CA ILE A 225 -14.03 1.95 11.58
C ILE A 225 -12.80 2.73 12.02
N SER A 226 -11.75 2.03 12.44
CA SER A 226 -10.40 2.56 12.59
C SER A 226 -9.39 1.45 12.33
N SER A 227 -8.10 1.77 12.45
CA SER A 227 -7.04 0.76 12.53
C SER A 227 -6.90 -0.08 11.26
N HIS A 228 -7.37 0.43 10.13
CA HIS A 228 -7.41 -0.24 8.83
C HIS A 228 -6.31 0.28 7.90
N SER A 229 -6.13 -0.41 6.77
CA SER A 229 -5.29 0.07 5.66
C SER A 229 -6.13 0.69 4.56
N LEU A 230 -5.65 1.78 3.98
CA LEU A 230 -6.26 2.45 2.82
C LEU A 230 -5.34 2.33 1.60
N VAL A 231 -5.89 1.90 0.46
CA VAL A 231 -5.14 1.72 -0.79
C VAL A 231 -5.94 2.30 -1.96
N GLY A 232 -5.34 3.20 -2.73
CA GLY A 232 -5.94 3.69 -3.97
C GLY A 232 -5.63 2.75 -5.14
N LEU A 233 -6.64 2.49 -5.98
CA LEU A 233 -6.53 1.67 -7.19
C LEU A 233 -6.41 2.52 -8.46
N GLU A 234 -5.96 1.93 -9.57
CA GLU A 234 -5.80 2.64 -10.84
C GLU A 234 -7.14 3.09 -11.43
N ASN A 235 -8.21 2.34 -11.16
CA ASN A 235 -9.58 2.70 -11.51
C ASN A 235 -10.16 3.85 -10.66
N GLN A 236 -9.31 4.57 -9.90
CA GLN A 236 -9.64 5.71 -9.06
C GLN A 236 -10.54 5.41 -7.85
N SER A 237 -10.81 4.13 -7.58
CA SER A 237 -11.47 3.72 -6.34
C SER A 237 -10.48 3.67 -5.17
N LEU A 238 -11.03 3.65 -3.97
CA LEU A 238 -10.28 3.49 -2.73
C LEU A 238 -10.72 2.20 -2.06
N LEU A 239 -9.76 1.39 -1.62
CA LEU A 239 -9.99 0.24 -0.76
C LEU A 239 -9.73 0.57 0.71
N LEU A 240 -10.57 0.00 1.56
CA LEU A 240 -10.37 -0.11 3.00
C LEU A 240 -10.27 -1.60 3.35
N ILE A 241 -9.18 -1.98 4.02
CA ILE A 241 -8.83 -3.37 4.29
C ILE A 241 -8.63 -3.57 5.80
N GLY A 242 -9.42 -4.48 6.38
CA GLY A 242 -9.36 -4.81 7.82
C GLY A 242 -9.77 -3.66 8.73
N GLY A 243 -9.37 -3.71 9.99
CA GLY A 243 -9.63 -2.69 11.01
C GLY A 243 -10.55 -3.16 12.13
N GLU A 244 -10.87 -2.23 13.03
CA GLU A 244 -11.74 -2.46 14.20
C GLU A 244 -13.12 -1.81 13.95
N ASP A 245 -14.19 -2.59 14.05
CA ASP A 245 -15.57 -2.11 13.98
C ASP A 245 -16.11 -1.72 15.36
N TRP A 246 -16.11 -0.42 15.64
CA TRP A 246 -16.65 0.18 16.86
C TRP A 246 -18.18 0.14 16.93
N GLY A 247 -18.87 -0.10 15.81
CA GLY A 247 -20.29 -0.43 15.82
C GLY A 247 -20.56 -1.78 16.50
N ASN A 248 -19.56 -2.65 16.51
CA ASN A 248 -19.57 -3.98 17.12
C ASN A 248 -18.58 -4.09 18.29
N GLY A 249 -18.37 -3.00 19.03
CA GLY A 249 -17.55 -3.00 20.25
C GLY A 249 -16.04 -3.10 20.02
N GLY A 250 -15.55 -2.68 18.85
CA GLY A 250 -14.13 -2.72 18.50
C GLY A 250 -13.69 -4.10 18.03
N ALA A 251 -14.59 -4.89 17.45
CA ALA A 251 -14.27 -6.21 16.93
C ALA A 251 -13.46 -6.11 15.63
N ASP A 252 -12.41 -6.92 15.52
CA ASP A 252 -11.63 -7.06 14.30
C ASP A 252 -12.54 -7.51 13.15
N GLN A 253 -12.34 -6.93 11.97
CA GLN A 253 -13.17 -7.21 10.80
C GLN A 253 -12.31 -7.65 9.61
N SER A 254 -12.83 -8.54 8.76
CA SER A 254 -12.13 -9.06 7.58
C SER A 254 -12.54 -8.35 6.28
N GLY A 255 -13.62 -7.58 6.27
CA GLY A 255 -14.17 -6.93 5.09
C GLY A 255 -13.16 -6.08 4.31
N ILE A 256 -13.17 -6.30 3.00
CA ILE A 256 -12.51 -5.48 1.99
C ILE A 256 -13.60 -4.60 1.37
N TRP A 257 -13.55 -3.31 1.69
CA TRP A 257 -14.53 -2.32 1.25
C TRP A 257 -13.97 -1.46 0.15
N GLN A 258 -14.78 -1.15 -0.86
CA GLN A 258 -14.44 -0.27 -1.96
C GLN A 258 -15.33 0.96 -1.94
N LEU A 259 -14.72 2.14 -1.96
CA LEU A 259 -15.37 3.38 -2.32
C LEU A 259 -15.18 3.64 -3.81
N LYS A 260 -16.27 3.52 -4.57
CA LYS A 260 -16.32 3.78 -6.01
C LYS A 260 -17.58 4.53 -6.34
N ASP A 261 -17.46 5.57 -7.18
CA ASP A 261 -18.58 6.42 -7.58
C ASP A 261 -19.42 6.92 -6.40
N GLU A 262 -18.74 7.33 -5.31
CA GLU A 262 -19.37 7.82 -4.07
C GLU A 262 -20.30 6.79 -3.42
N ASN A 263 -20.00 5.49 -3.58
CA ASN A 263 -20.70 4.41 -2.92
C ASN A 263 -19.70 3.46 -2.28
N TRP A 264 -19.97 3.11 -1.02
CA TRP A 264 -19.25 2.06 -0.30
C TRP A 264 -19.89 0.70 -0.57
N ASN A 265 -19.09 -0.27 -1.00
CA ASN A 265 -19.51 -1.65 -1.18
C ASN A 265 -18.47 -2.59 -0.58
N GLN A 266 -18.89 -3.61 0.15
CA GLN A 266 -17.99 -4.70 0.51
C GLN A 266 -17.81 -5.60 -0.71
N ILE A 267 -16.57 -5.73 -1.18
CA ILE A 267 -16.23 -6.48 -2.40
C ILE A 267 -15.58 -7.83 -2.09
N GLY A 268 -15.22 -8.07 -0.84
CA GLY A 268 -14.62 -9.32 -0.40
C GLY A 268 -14.29 -9.31 1.09
N GLU A 269 -13.51 -10.30 1.50
CA GLU A 269 -13.03 -10.47 2.86
C GLU A 269 -11.59 -10.99 2.84
N LEU A 270 -10.78 -10.52 3.79
CA LEU A 270 -9.55 -11.18 4.22
C LEU A 270 -9.88 -12.58 4.74
N LEU A 271 -8.94 -13.51 4.58
CA LEU A 271 -9.06 -14.88 5.08
C LEU A 271 -9.13 -14.94 6.61
N GLN A 272 -8.61 -13.92 7.28
CA GLN A 272 -8.62 -13.75 8.72
C GLN A 272 -8.89 -12.27 9.04
N ALA A 273 -9.76 -12.00 10.01
CA ALA A 273 -9.99 -10.65 10.51
C ALA A 273 -8.70 -10.09 11.13
N ASP A 274 -8.43 -8.81 10.90
CA ASP A 274 -7.18 -8.18 11.33
C ASP A 274 -7.33 -6.66 11.44
N TYR A 275 -6.42 -6.03 12.18
CA TYR A 275 -6.33 -4.59 12.41
C TYR A 275 -4.88 -4.21 12.65
N TYR A 276 -4.53 -2.92 12.55
CA TYR A 276 -3.14 -2.43 12.61
C TYR A 276 -2.18 -3.09 11.59
N GLY A 277 -2.72 -3.63 10.51
CA GLY A 277 -1.92 -4.10 9.38
C GLY A 277 -1.50 -2.97 8.44
N SER A 278 -0.51 -3.26 7.61
CA SER A 278 -0.06 -2.37 6.52
C SER A 278 -0.30 -3.02 5.16
N ALA A 279 -0.63 -2.20 4.17
CA ALA A 279 -0.86 -2.64 2.81
C ALA A 279 0.03 -1.89 1.82
N ILE A 280 0.49 -2.57 0.77
CA ILE A 280 1.22 -1.97 -0.36
C ILE A 280 0.67 -2.52 -1.68
N TYR A 281 0.47 -1.62 -2.66
CA TYR A 281 -0.02 -1.97 -3.99
C TYR A 281 1.15 -2.05 -4.98
N ILE A 282 1.38 -3.23 -5.55
CA ILE A 282 2.50 -3.53 -6.44
C ILE A 282 2.01 -4.45 -7.55
N GLY A 283 2.24 -4.09 -8.82
CA GLY A 283 1.99 -4.98 -9.95
C GLY A 283 0.56 -5.55 -10.00
N ARG A 284 -0.44 -4.74 -9.63
CA ARG A 284 -1.88 -5.09 -9.58
C ARG A 284 -2.27 -6.11 -8.51
N SER A 285 -1.37 -6.36 -7.57
CA SER A 285 -1.64 -7.08 -6.34
C SER A 285 -1.48 -6.16 -5.14
N ILE A 286 -2.36 -6.31 -4.14
CA ILE A 286 -2.18 -5.69 -2.83
C ILE A 286 -1.62 -6.72 -1.88
N TYR A 287 -0.54 -6.37 -1.21
CA TYR A 287 0.08 -7.16 -0.17
C TYR A 287 -0.28 -6.59 1.18
N TYR A 288 -1.06 -7.33 1.96
CA TYR A 288 -1.51 -6.96 3.29
C TYR A 288 -0.73 -7.76 4.34
N PHE A 289 -0.02 -7.05 5.22
CA PHE A 289 0.74 -7.59 6.33
C PHE A 289 -0.06 -7.40 7.62
N GLY A 290 -0.73 -8.47 8.06
CA GLY A 290 -1.62 -8.48 9.20
C GLY A 290 -0.91 -8.55 10.55
N TYR A 291 -1.37 -7.80 11.55
CA TYR A 291 -0.75 -7.75 12.88
C TYR A 291 -1.28 -8.87 13.78
N TYR A 292 -2.58 -8.94 13.99
CA TYR A 292 -3.19 -9.87 14.94
C TYR A 292 -3.24 -11.29 14.36
N SER A 293 -3.62 -11.44 13.09
CA SER A 293 -3.63 -12.74 12.43
C SER A 293 -2.22 -13.24 12.09
N LYS A 294 -1.24 -12.33 12.03
CA LYS A 294 0.11 -12.51 11.46
C LYS A 294 0.11 -12.90 9.99
N ALA A 295 -1.05 -13.06 9.35
CA ALA A 295 -1.10 -13.52 7.97
C ALA A 295 -0.59 -12.43 7.02
N ILE A 296 0.26 -12.84 6.08
CA ILE A 296 0.60 -12.04 4.92
C ILE A 296 -0.31 -12.50 3.79
N GLN A 297 -1.20 -11.63 3.34
CA GLN A 297 -2.24 -11.93 2.36
C GLN A 297 -2.02 -11.11 1.09
N ARG A 298 -2.17 -11.76 -0.07
CA ARG A 298 -2.15 -11.12 -1.39
C ARG A 298 -3.56 -11.07 -1.94
N LEU A 299 -4.00 -9.88 -2.33
CA LEU A 299 -5.26 -9.63 -3.01
C LEU A 299 -4.93 -9.38 -4.48
N ASP A 300 -5.49 -10.18 -5.37
CA ASP A 300 -5.25 -10.09 -6.81
C ASP A 300 -6.48 -9.48 -7.51
N PHE A 301 -6.24 -8.52 -8.40
CA PHE A 301 -7.29 -7.78 -9.12
C PHE A 301 -7.24 -8.06 -10.63
N THR A 302 -8.36 -7.85 -11.31
CA THR A 302 -8.40 -7.93 -12.79
C THR A 302 -7.60 -6.82 -13.44
N GLU A 303 -7.03 -7.17 -14.59
CA GLU A 303 -6.17 -6.31 -15.38
C GLU A 303 -6.81 -4.99 -15.84
N GLU A 304 -8.06 -5.05 -16.30
CA GLU A 304 -8.74 -3.91 -16.93
C GLU A 304 -9.72 -3.19 -16.00
N THR A 305 -10.38 -3.95 -15.11
CA THR A 305 -11.52 -3.45 -14.31
C THR A 305 -11.22 -3.22 -12.84
N GLU A 306 -10.05 -3.68 -12.36
CA GLU A 306 -9.63 -3.56 -10.96
C GLU A 306 -10.71 -4.19 -10.02
N GLU A 307 -11.19 -5.36 -10.43
CA GLU A 307 -12.14 -6.19 -9.68
C GLU A 307 -11.38 -7.27 -8.90
N LEU A 308 -11.66 -7.38 -7.60
CA LEU A 308 -11.05 -8.37 -6.73
C LEU A 308 -11.35 -9.79 -7.23
N GLN A 309 -10.31 -10.57 -7.51
CA GLN A 309 -10.40 -11.95 -7.99
C GLN A 309 -10.17 -12.94 -6.87
N THR A 310 -9.02 -12.84 -6.19
CA THR A 310 -8.64 -13.80 -5.15
C THR A 310 -7.99 -13.12 -3.97
N VAL A 311 -8.09 -13.76 -2.81
CA VAL A 311 -7.35 -13.43 -1.59
C VAL A 311 -6.61 -14.69 -1.18
N SER A 312 -5.28 -14.63 -1.15
CA SER A 312 -4.41 -15.77 -0.89
C SER A 312 -3.48 -15.46 0.26
N GLN A 313 -3.31 -16.39 1.21
CA GLN A 313 -2.24 -16.26 2.20
C GLN A 313 -0.92 -16.71 1.59
N ILE A 314 0.07 -15.83 1.56
CA ILE A 314 1.41 -16.08 1.00
C ILE A 314 2.47 -16.27 2.08
N GLY A 315 2.15 -16.02 3.35
CA GLY A 315 3.12 -16.20 4.43
C GLY A 315 2.57 -15.78 5.79
N ASN A 316 3.48 -15.65 6.75
CA ASN A 316 3.20 -15.07 8.05
C ASN A 316 4.31 -14.11 8.46
N GLN A 317 3.95 -13.07 9.20
CA GLN A 317 4.90 -12.23 9.90
C GLN A 317 5.61 -13.06 10.98
N PRO A 318 6.94 -12.90 11.15
CA PRO A 318 7.70 -13.59 12.19
C PRO A 318 7.22 -13.33 13.63
N ALA A 319 6.66 -12.15 13.88
CA ALA A 319 6.13 -11.75 15.18
C ALA A 319 4.95 -10.76 15.05
N ASP A 320 4.50 -10.22 16.18
CA ASP A 320 3.39 -9.28 16.29
C ASP A 320 3.81 -7.86 15.85
N TYR A 321 3.89 -7.63 14.55
CA TYR A 321 4.29 -6.34 13.97
C TYR A 321 3.09 -5.51 13.53
N TYR A 322 2.75 -4.48 14.33
CA TYR A 322 1.76 -3.48 13.94
C TYR A 322 2.38 -2.43 13.02
N TYR A 323 1.61 -2.02 12.01
CA TYR A 323 1.97 -1.03 11.00
C TYR A 323 3.43 -1.09 10.51
N PRO A 324 3.92 -2.25 10.06
CA PRO A 324 5.27 -2.35 9.57
C PRO A 324 5.47 -1.42 8.35
N VAL A 325 6.67 -0.85 8.23
CA VAL A 325 7.04 -0.10 7.03
C VAL A 325 7.21 -1.07 5.87
N LEU A 326 6.50 -0.82 4.77
CA LEU A 326 6.55 -1.65 3.56
C LEU A 326 7.22 -0.86 2.43
N PHE A 327 8.18 -1.50 1.76
CA PHE A 327 8.89 -0.87 0.64
C PHE A 327 9.24 -1.90 -0.43
N GLN A 328 8.72 -1.71 -1.64
CA GLN A 328 9.09 -2.53 -2.79
C GLN A 328 10.58 -2.33 -3.12
N THR A 329 11.29 -3.43 -3.31
CA THR A 329 12.73 -3.47 -3.58
C THR A 329 13.11 -4.72 -4.39
N VAL A 330 14.41 -4.98 -4.52
CA VAL A 330 15.00 -6.15 -5.18
C VAL A 330 15.38 -7.24 -4.15
N SER A 331 15.58 -8.47 -4.64
CA SER A 331 15.77 -9.69 -3.83
C SER A 331 16.96 -9.72 -2.87
N ASN A 332 17.94 -8.82 -3.05
CA ASN A 332 19.17 -8.76 -2.25
C ASN A 332 19.34 -7.43 -1.49
N TYR A 333 18.29 -6.63 -1.39
CA TYR A 333 18.37 -5.33 -0.75
C TYR A 333 18.54 -5.46 0.76
N CYS A 334 19.69 -5.01 1.27
CA CYS A 334 20.06 -5.05 2.69
C CYS A 334 20.17 -6.46 3.30
N VAL A 335 20.37 -7.50 2.49
CA VAL A 335 20.63 -8.88 2.93
C VAL A 335 22.09 -9.10 3.26
#